data_AF-A0A7K0J3K1-F1
#
_entry.id   AF-A0A7K0J3K1-F1
#
_cell.length_a   1.000
_cell.length_b   1.000
_cell.length_c   1.000
_cell.angle_alpha   90.00
_cell.angle_beta   90.00
_cell.angle_gamma   90.00
#
_symmetry.space_group_name_H-M   'P 1'
#
loop_
_entity.id
_entity.type
_entity.pdbx_description
1 polymer ?
#
loop_
_entity_poly.entity_id
_entity_poly.type
_entity_poly.pdbx_seq_one_letter_code
_entity_poly.pdbx_strand_id
1 'polypeptide(L)' 'MIASSLFLILFALGTVISGIVFVMSLLSILRADHLTGTGKTIWIVICFCFPVVGPVVWFIAGRNAALS' A
#
# COMPACT_ATOMS: atom_id res chain seq x y z
N MET A 1 -12.86 6.57 30.79
CA MET A 1 -13.73 5.95 29.76
C MET A 1 -13.58 6.62 28.40
N ILE A 2 -13.78 7.94 28.26
CA ILE A 2 -13.70 8.66 26.96
C ILE A 2 -12.33 8.58 26.26
N ALA A 3 -11.22 8.77 27.00
CA ALA A 3 -9.87 8.71 26.41
C ALA A 3 -9.54 7.33 25.82
N SER A 4 -10.01 6.26 26.47
CA SER A 4 -9.85 4.87 26.03
C SER A 4 -10.61 4.62 24.72
N SER A 5 -11.85 5.11 24.62
CA SER A 5 -12.67 5.01 23.42
C SER A 5 -12.07 5.79 22.24
N LEU A 6 -11.51 6.98 22.50
CA LEU A 6 -10.87 7.82 21.48
C LEU A 6 -9.63 7.15 20.89
N PHE A 7 -8.82 6.52 21.75
CA PHE A 7 -7.66 5.76 21.32
C PHE A 7 -8.03 4.58 20.40
N LEU A 8 -9.07 3.82 20.76
CA LEU A 8 -9.57 2.71 19.94
C LEU A 8 -10.09 3.19 18.57
N ILE A 9 -10.78 4.33 18.53
CA ILE A 9 -11.29 4.91 17.28
C ILE A 9 -10.12 5.33 16.38
N LEU A 10 -9.12 6.02 16.91
CA LEU A 10 -7.95 6.44 16.13
C LEU A 10 -7.15 5.24 15.60
N PHE A 11 -7.01 4.20 16.41
CA PHE A 11 -6.34 2.96 16.01
C PHE A 11 -7.11 2.21 14.91
N ALA A 12 -8.44 2.10 15.05
CA ALA A 12 -9.31 1.50 14.05
C ALA A 12 -9.27 2.29 12.73
N LEU A 13 -9.28 3.63 12.79
CA LEU A 13 -9.14 4.45 11.59
C LEU A 13 -7.77 4.26 10.92
N GLY A 14 -6.68 4.23 11.69
CA GLY A 14 -5.33 4.02 11.14
C GLY A 14 -5.19 2.67 10.43
N THR A 15 -5.75 1.61 11.00
CA THR A 15 -5.73 0.27 10.39
C THR A 15 -6.57 0.19 9.12
N VAL A 16 -7.78 0.78 9.12
CA VAL A 16 -8.64 0.84 7.93
C VAL A 16 -7.97 1.64 6.81
N ILE A 17 -7.40 2.80 7.11
CA ILE A 17 -6.72 3.65 6.12
C ILE A 17 -5.52 2.89 5.53
N SER A 18 -4.70 2.25 6.37
CA SER A 18 -3.57 1.46 5.88
C SER A 18 -4.01 0.30 4.97
N GLY A 19 -5.10 -0.37 5.31
CA GLY A 19 -5.68 -1.42 4.47
C GLY A 19 -6.16 -0.91 3.11
N ILE A 20 -6.83 0.24 3.08
CA ILE A 20 -7.30 0.85 1.83
C ILE A 20 -6.10 1.23 0.94
N VAL A 21 -5.07 1.86 1.51
CA VAL A 21 -3.87 2.26 0.77
C VAL A 21 -3.15 1.02 0.21
N PHE A 22 -3.09 -0.07 0.97
CA PHE A 22 -2.54 -1.35 0.53
C PHE A 22 -3.28 -1.93 -0.68
N VAL A 23 -4.61 -2.03 -0.60
CA VAL A 23 -5.43 -2.56 -1.69
C VAL A 23 -5.35 -1.66 -2.93
N MET A 24 -5.37 -0.34 -2.74
CA MET A 24 -5.23 0.62 -3.84
C MET A 24 -3.85 0.54 -4.51
N SER A 25 -2.78 0.31 -3.73
CA SER A 25 -1.45 0.07 -4.26
C SER A 25 -1.43 -1.22 -5.10
N LEU A 26 -1.98 -2.33 -4.60
CA LEU A 26 -2.05 -3.59 -5.35
C LEU A 26 -2.83 -3.44 -6.66
N LEU A 27 -3.99 -2.79 -6.62
CA LEU A 27 -4.79 -2.52 -7.82
C LEU A 27 -4.05 -1.60 -8.80
N SER A 28 -3.31 -0.62 -8.30
CA SER A 28 -2.48 0.26 -9.12
C SER A 28 -1.28 -0.47 -9.73
N ILE A 29 -0.66 -1.42 -9.02
CA ILE A 29 0.40 -2.30 -9.55
C ILE A 29 -0.17 -3.17 -10.66
N LEU A 30 -1.31 -3.83 -10.41
CA LEU A 30 -1.97 -4.71 -11.37
C LEU A 30 -2.41 -3.98 -12.65
N ARG A 31 -2.85 -2.73 -12.53
CA ARG A 31 -3.22 -1.88 -13.68
C ARG A 31 -2.04 -1.21 -14.38
N ALA A 32 -0.83 -1.29 -13.82
CA ALA A 32 0.33 -0.69 -14.46
C ALA A 32 0.81 -1.60 -15.61
N ASP A 33 0.41 -1.27 -16.82
CA ASP A 33 0.81 -1.99 -18.05
C ASP A 33 2.28 -1.75 -18.41
N HIS A 34 2.91 -0.72 -17.84
CA HIS A 34 4.33 -0.41 -18.04
C HIS A 34 5.28 -1.31 -17.23
N LEU A 35 4.77 -2.13 -16.30
CA LEU A 35 5.61 -3.05 -15.54
C LEU A 35 5.61 -4.43 -16.18
N THR A 36 6.81 -4.95 -16.38
CA THR A 36 7.02 -6.36 -16.68
C THR A 36 6.41 -7.24 -15.58
N GLY A 37 6.03 -8.49 -15.91
CA GLY A 37 5.43 -9.42 -14.94
C GLY A 37 6.29 -9.61 -13.68
N THR A 38 7.62 -9.56 -13.83
CA THR A 38 8.58 -9.57 -12.73
C THR A 38 8.50 -8.31 -11.86
N GLY A 39 8.40 -7.13 -12.47
CA GLY A 39 8.25 -5.85 -11.76
C GLY A 39 6.97 -5.79 -10.91
N LYS A 40 5.85 -6.31 -11.42
CA LYS A 40 4.60 -6.46 -10.65
C LYS A 40 4.79 -7.36 -9.43
N THR A 41 5.49 -8.48 -9.60
CA THR A 41 5.68 -9.47 -8.52
C THR A 41 6.53 -8.91 -7.38
N ILE A 42 7.61 -8.19 -7.70
CA ILE A 42 8.48 -7.54 -6.70
C ILE A 42 7.68 -6.55 -5.84
N TRP A 43 6.85 -5.72 -6.47
CA TRP A 43 6.05 -4.72 -5.76
C TRP A 43 4.96 -5.33 -4.89
N ILE A 44 4.35 -6.43 -5.33
CA ILE A 44 3.40 -7.20 -4.51
C ILE A 44 4.12 -7.76 -3.27
N VAL A 45 5.31 -8.35 -3.43
CA VAL A 45 6.10 -8.89 -2.31
C VAL A 45 6.52 -7.77 -1.34
N ILE A 46 6.95 -6.61 -1.84
CA ILE A 46 7.30 -5.45 -1.01
C ILE A 46 6.09 -4.97 -0.21
N CYS A 47 4.92 -4.85 -0.84
CA CYS A 47 3.70 -4.51 -0.13
C CYS A 47 3.40 -5.56 0.95
N PHE A 48 3.55 -6.85 0.65
CA PHE A 48 3.26 -7.92 1.59
C PHE A 48 4.21 -7.93 2.81
N CYS A 49 5.51 -7.73 2.59
CA CYS A 49 6.49 -7.60 3.66
C CYS A 49 6.32 -6.31 4.47
N PHE A 50 5.89 -5.23 3.81
CA PHE A 50 5.71 -3.91 4.42
C PHE A 50 4.36 -3.32 4.04
N PRO A 51 3.26 -3.69 4.73
CA PRO A 51 1.90 -3.32 4.33
C PRO A 51 1.57 -1.83 4.47
N VAL A 52 2.41 -1.07 5.18
CA VAL A 52 2.30 0.38 5.30
C VAL A 52 3.29 1.07 4.37
N VAL A 53 4.57 0.71 4.48
CA VAL A 53 5.66 1.38 3.75
C VAL A 53 5.62 1.03 2.26
N GLY A 54 5.38 -0.22 1.90
CA GLY A 54 5.34 -0.69 0.51
C GLY A 54 4.31 0.08 -0.33
N PRO A 55 3.05 0.21 0.10
CA PRO A 55 2.06 0.99 -0.61
C PRO A 55 2.41 2.48 -0.74
N VAL A 56 2.99 3.08 0.31
CA VAL A 56 3.42 4.49 0.28
C VAL A 56 4.53 4.69 -0.75
N VAL A 57 5.55 3.84 -0.75
CA VAL A 57 6.67 3.91 -1.70
C VAL A 57 6.18 3.61 -3.13
N TRP A 58 5.18 2.73 -3.30
CA TRP A 58 4.55 2.47 -4.61
C TRP A 58 3.90 3.72 -5.18
N PHE A 59 3.16 4.47 -4.37
CA PHE A 59 2.51 5.69 -4.82
C PHE A 59 3.50 6.80 -5.16
N ILE A 60 4.63 6.90 -4.45
CA ILE A 60 5.64 7.96 -4.65
C ILE A 60 6.56 7.62 -5.84
N ALA A 61 7.12 6.41 -5.85
CA ALA A 61 8.15 6.01 -6.81
C ALA A 61 7.65 4.94 -7.78
N GLY A 62 6.87 3.96 -7.32
CA GLY A 62 6.42 2.83 -8.12
C GLY A 62 5.55 3.19 -9.32
N ARG A 63 4.69 4.21 -9.20
CA ARG A 63 3.84 4.72 -10.28
C ARG A 63 4.61 5.27 -11.49
N ASN A 64 5.80 5.82 -11.24
CA ASN A 64 6.67 6.43 -12.24
C ASN A 64 7.91 5.57 -12.54
N ALA A 65 8.11 4.48 -11.78
CA ALA A 65 9.17 3.52 -12.00
C ALA A 65 8.83 2.72 -13.25
N ALA A 66 9.21 3.26 -14.40
CA ALA A 66 9.35 2.49 -15.62
C ALA A 66 10.51 1.51 -15.42
N LEU A 67 10.24 0.38 -14.75
CA LEU A 67 11.11 -0.79 -14.78
C LEU A 67 10.95 -1.42 -16.18
N SER A 68 11.56 -0.75 -17.17
CA SER A 68 11.65 -1.16 -18.57
C SER A 68 12.49 -2.42 -18.72
#